data_AF-A0A2D8Q7Z9-F1
#
_entry.id   AF-A0A2D8Q7Z9-F1
#
_cell.length_a   1.000
_cell.length_b   1.000
_cell.length_c   1.000
_cell.angle_alpha   90.00
_cell.angle_beta   90.00
_cell.angle_gamma   90.00
#
_symmetry.space_group_name_H-M   'P 1'
#
loop_
_entity.id
_entity.type
_entity.pdbx_description
1 polymer ?
#
loop_
_entity_poly.entity_id
_entity_poly.type
_entity_poly.pdbx_seq_one_letter_code
_entity_poly.pdbx_strand_id
1 'polypeptide(L)'
;MTATHRNRRDDQGFEPQDVPARGVVRAVIGLFAGIALSAALVAGLVVLLTPRVGPEQPQAIGDTRPGPAGPRLQVDPRRERAAVEAAAAAKLQGYHWIDGPGRRAHIPIDRAMQILAVRGWPAHPTHPAHPAPDQGQGEGATP
;
A
#
# COMPACT_ATOMS: atom_id res chain seq x y z
N MET A 1 48.65 -39.74 68.88
CA MET A 1 48.47 -40.34 67.55
C MET A 1 47.00 -40.18 67.16
N THR A 2 46.75 -39.52 66.03
CA THR A 2 45.54 -39.62 65.15
C THR A 2 44.14 -39.39 65.74
N ALA A 3 43.20 -38.72 65.10
CA ALA A 3 43.16 -37.80 63.98
C ALA A 3 41.72 -37.27 63.97
N THR A 4 41.55 -35.96 64.11
CA THR A 4 40.28 -35.29 63.81
C THR A 4 40.04 -35.34 62.31
N HIS A 5 39.07 -36.12 61.85
CA HIS A 5 38.58 -36.03 60.47
C HIS A 5 37.20 -35.39 60.46
N ARG A 6 37.19 -34.06 60.34
CA ARG A 6 36.03 -33.23 59.98
C ARG A 6 36.04 -33.05 58.47
N ASN A 7 35.03 -33.54 57.75
CA ASN A 7 34.72 -33.15 56.36
C ASN A 7 33.43 -33.86 55.95
N ARG A 8 32.52 -33.32 55.14
CA ARG A 8 32.50 -32.15 54.27
C ARG A 8 31.00 -31.89 54.03
N ARG A 9 30.48 -30.70 54.32
CA ARG A 9 29.14 -30.33 53.85
C ARG A 9 29.32 -29.91 52.40
N ASP A 10 28.48 -30.47 51.55
CA ASP A 10 28.54 -30.26 50.11
C ASP A 10 28.45 -28.77 49.77
N ASP A 11 29.48 -28.33 49.05
CA ASP A 11 29.62 -27.04 48.42
C ASP A 11 28.57 -26.89 47.31
N GLN A 12 27.42 -26.29 47.63
CA GLN A 12 26.61 -25.59 46.63
C GLN A 12 26.92 -24.10 46.76
N GLY A 13 27.96 -23.67 46.04
CA GLY A 13 28.38 -22.28 45.96
C GLY A 13 27.27 -21.42 45.34
N PHE A 14 26.43 -20.84 46.18
CA PHE A 14 25.82 -19.56 45.88
C PHE A 14 26.90 -18.51 46.12
N GLU A 15 27.52 -18.01 45.05
CA GLU A 15 28.36 -16.81 45.10
C GLU A 15 27.42 -15.61 45.33
N PRO A 16 27.36 -15.02 46.54
CA PRO A 16 26.51 -13.88 46.80
C PRO A 16 27.28 -12.64 46.35
N GLN A 17 27.52 -12.52 45.04
CA GLN A 17 27.97 -11.25 44.50
C GLN A 17 26.75 -10.36 44.41
N ASP A 18 26.41 -9.72 45.53
CA ASP A 18 25.30 -8.80 45.65
C ASP A 18 25.42 -7.72 44.57
N VAL A 19 24.46 -7.70 43.65
CA VAL A 19 24.36 -6.62 42.67
C VAL A 19 24.22 -5.33 43.48
N PRO A 20 25.12 -4.33 43.31
CA PRO A 20 25.08 -3.16 44.14
C PRO A 20 23.73 -2.45 43.96
N ALA A 21 22.97 -2.30 45.04
CA ALA A 21 21.61 -1.74 45.01
C ALA A 21 21.55 -0.39 44.27
N ARG A 22 22.61 0.41 44.36
CA ARG A 22 22.76 1.68 43.65
C ARG A 22 22.76 1.51 42.11
N GLY A 23 23.36 0.44 41.61
CA GLY A 23 23.37 0.10 40.18
C GLY A 23 21.98 -0.30 39.69
N VAL A 24 21.28 -1.13 40.47
CA VAL A 24 19.89 -1.52 40.18
C VAL A 24 18.98 -0.30 40.16
N VAL A 25 19.08 0.58 41.17
CA VAL A 25 18.28 1.82 41.24
C VAL A 25 18.55 2.73 40.04
N ARG A 26 19.81 2.89 39.63
CA ARG A 26 20.16 3.67 38.42
C ARG A 26 19.62 3.03 37.14
N ALA A 27 19.69 1.71 37.03
CA ALA A 27 19.16 0.99 35.87
C ALA A 27 17.63 1.16 35.78
N VAL A 28 16.93 1.04 36.91
CA VAL A 28 15.48 1.28 36.99
C VAL A 28 15.14 2.72 36.64
N ILE A 29 15.84 3.70 37.23
CA ILE A 29 15.63 5.12 36.89
C ILE A 29 15.90 5.39 35.42
N GLY A 30 16.98 4.84 34.86
CA GLY A 30 17.32 4.97 33.45
C GLY A 30 16.27 4.36 32.52
N LEU A 31 15.73 3.20 32.88
CA LEU A 31 14.64 2.56 32.14
C LEU A 31 13.39 3.44 32.11
N PHE A 32 12.95 3.93 33.27
CA PHE A 32 11.78 4.81 33.36
C PHE A 32 12.02 6.15 32.64
N ALA A 33 13.23 6.72 32.77
CA ALA A 33 13.61 7.95 32.07
C ALA A 33 13.61 7.75 30.56
N GLY A 34 14.11 6.61 30.06
CA GLY A 34 14.09 6.27 28.64
C GLY A 34 12.67 6.09 28.10
N ILE A 35 11.80 5.40 28.83
CA ILE A 35 10.39 5.24 28.48
C ILE A 35 9.70 6.61 28.44
N ALA A 36 9.89 7.43 29.48
CA ALA A 36 9.31 8.76 29.56
C ALA A 36 9.81 9.68 28.42
N LEU A 37 11.11 9.63 28.10
CA LEU A 37 11.69 10.38 27.00
C LEU A 37 11.13 9.91 25.65
N SER A 38 11.01 8.61 25.43
CA SER A 38 10.40 8.06 24.21
C SER A 38 8.94 8.47 24.07
N ALA A 39 8.16 8.38 25.15
CA ALA A 39 6.76 8.81 25.16
C ALA A 39 6.65 10.32 24.91
N ALA A 40 7.51 11.13 25.50
CA ALA A 40 7.55 12.58 25.29
C ALA A 40 7.92 12.95 23.84
N LEU A 41 8.87 12.24 23.23
CA LEU A 41 9.23 12.42 21.82
C LEU A 41 8.05 12.09 20.90
N VAL A 42 7.40 10.95 21.12
CA VAL A 42 6.21 10.56 20.34
C VAL A 42 5.07 11.55 20.54
N ALA A 43 4.79 11.93 21.79
CA ALA A 43 3.75 12.92 22.09
C ALA A 43 4.07 14.29 21.47
N GLY A 44 5.32 14.74 21.53
CA GLY A 44 5.77 15.97 20.91
C GLY A 44 5.63 15.93 19.39
N LEU A 45 5.99 14.82 18.76
CA LEU A 45 5.83 14.60 17.32
C LEU A 45 4.34 14.63 16.94
N VAL A 46 3.47 13.97 17.71
CA VAL A 46 2.03 14.02 17.50
C VAL A 46 1.50 15.44 17.63
N VAL A 47 1.88 16.18 18.67
CA VAL A 47 1.46 17.58 18.86
C VAL A 47 1.95 18.49 17.73
N LEU A 48 3.15 18.25 17.19
CA LEU A 48 3.73 19.03 16.11
C LEU A 48 3.10 18.71 14.74
N LEU A 49 2.82 17.43 14.47
CA LEU A 49 2.34 16.95 13.17
C LEU A 49 0.81 16.91 13.06
N THR A 50 0.08 16.89 14.18
CA THR A 50 -1.39 16.80 14.14
C THR A 50 -1.96 18.16 13.75
N PRO A 51 -2.69 18.27 12.63
CA PRO A 51 -3.42 19.47 12.30
C PRO A 51 -4.36 19.80 13.46
N ARG A 52 -4.38 21.06 13.91
CA ARG A 52 -5.37 21.52 14.90
C ARG A 52 -6.74 21.50 14.23
N VAL A 53 -7.40 20.36 14.24
CA VAL A 53 -8.82 20.25 13.99
C VAL A 53 -9.52 21.03 15.10
N GLY A 54 -10.22 22.10 14.71
CA GLY A 54 -11.01 22.91 15.63
C GLY A 54 -12.03 22.06 16.40
N PRO A 55 -12.63 22.59 17.47
CA PRO A 55 -13.50 21.82 18.36
C PRO A 55 -14.57 21.09 17.55
N GLU A 56 -14.54 19.76 17.63
CA GLU A 56 -15.56 18.90 17.04
C GLU A 56 -16.92 19.29 17.59
N GLN A 57 -17.80 19.72 16.69
CA GLN A 57 -19.23 19.69 16.96
C GLN A 57 -19.59 18.22 17.22
N PRO A 58 -20.35 17.90 18.29
CA PRO A 58 -20.65 16.51 18.65
C PRO A 58 -21.24 15.80 17.44
N GLN A 59 -20.47 14.91 16.83
CA GLN A 59 -20.93 14.08 15.73
C GLN A 59 -22.00 13.16 16.30
N ALA A 60 -23.25 13.46 16.01
CA ALA A 60 -24.34 12.51 16.14
C ALA A 60 -23.93 11.20 15.45
N ILE A 61 -24.24 10.06 16.08
CA ILE A 61 -24.00 8.68 15.61
C ILE A 61 -24.08 8.63 14.07
N GLY A 62 -22.92 8.63 13.42
CA GLY A 62 -22.84 8.93 11.99
C GLY A 62 -21.45 9.38 11.57
N ASP A 63 -20.41 8.63 11.96
CA ASP A 63 -19.05 8.87 11.48
C ASP A 63 -18.96 8.58 9.97
N THR A 64 -19.28 9.59 9.15
CA THR A 64 -18.98 9.64 7.72
C THR A 64 -17.54 10.07 7.48
N ARG A 65 -16.59 9.28 7.97
CA ARG A 65 -15.28 9.18 7.32
C ARG A 65 -15.31 7.91 6.47
N PRO A 66 -15.43 7.99 5.13
CA PRO A 66 -15.23 6.83 4.30
C PRO A 66 -13.74 6.49 4.37
N GLY A 67 -13.37 5.61 5.31
CA GLY A 67 -12.21 4.76 5.08
C GLY A 67 -12.39 4.04 3.73
N PRO A 68 -11.31 3.61 3.06
CA PRO A 68 -11.44 2.81 1.85
C PRO A 68 -12.38 1.67 2.20
N ALA A 69 -13.53 1.62 1.52
CA ALA A 69 -14.52 0.59 1.80
C ALA A 69 -13.80 -0.74 1.64
N GLY A 70 -13.65 -1.48 2.75
CA GLY A 70 -13.17 -2.86 2.68
C GLY A 70 -13.98 -3.62 1.62
N PRO A 71 -13.44 -4.70 1.04
CA PRO A 71 -14.08 -5.42 -0.06
C PRO A 71 -15.56 -5.62 0.25
N ARG A 72 -16.41 -4.86 -0.46
CA ARG A 72 -17.85 -4.85 -0.18
C ARG A 72 -18.40 -6.20 -0.62
N LEU A 73 -19.21 -6.82 0.22
CA LEU A 73 -19.92 -8.04 -0.17
C LEU A 73 -20.84 -7.70 -1.34
N GLN A 74 -20.53 -8.27 -2.51
CA GLN A 74 -21.35 -8.14 -3.70
C GLN A 74 -22.72 -8.77 -3.43
N VAL A 75 -23.80 -7.98 -3.47
CA VAL A 75 -25.15 -8.40 -3.06
C VAL A 75 -25.73 -9.48 -3.97
N ASP A 76 -25.46 -9.39 -5.28
CA ASP A 76 -25.87 -10.39 -6.27
C ASP A 76 -24.82 -10.51 -7.39
N PRO A 77 -23.84 -11.42 -7.24
CA PRO A 77 -22.80 -11.64 -8.23
C PRO A 77 -23.33 -12.11 -9.60
N ARG A 78 -24.46 -12.82 -9.63
CA ARG A 78 -24.98 -13.41 -10.87
C ARG A 78 -25.58 -12.34 -11.77
N ARG A 79 -26.41 -11.48 -11.20
CA ARG A 79 -27.05 -10.39 -11.93
C ARG A 79 -26.02 -9.39 -12.47
N GLU A 80 -25.03 -9.04 -11.65
CA GLU A 80 -24.02 -8.08 -12.07
C GLU A 80 -23.10 -8.67 -13.16
N ARG A 81 -22.69 -9.93 -13.03
CA ARG A 81 -21.96 -10.64 -14.10
C ARG A 81 -22.74 -10.60 -15.42
N ALA A 82 -24.04 -10.92 -15.39
CA ALA A 82 -24.88 -10.90 -16.59
C ALA A 82 -24.97 -9.50 -17.20
N ALA A 83 -25.02 -8.44 -16.38
CA ALA A 83 -25.03 -7.06 -16.85
C ALA A 83 -23.70 -6.68 -17.53
N VAL A 84 -22.57 -7.09 -16.97
CA VAL A 84 -21.23 -6.89 -17.57
C VAL A 84 -21.11 -7.63 -18.89
N GLU A 85 -21.56 -8.89 -18.94
CA GLU A 85 -21.55 -9.71 -20.15
C GLU A 85 -22.43 -9.11 -21.24
N ALA A 86 -23.65 -8.65 -20.91
CA ALA A 86 -24.55 -8.01 -21.86
C ALA A 86 -23.96 -6.69 -22.42
N ALA A 87 -23.35 -5.87 -21.56
CA ALA A 87 -22.70 -4.63 -21.98
C ALA A 87 -21.49 -4.90 -22.90
N ALA A 88 -20.71 -5.94 -22.63
CA ALA A 88 -19.60 -6.35 -23.49
C ALA A 88 -20.10 -6.86 -24.84
N ALA A 89 -21.14 -7.72 -24.85
CA ALA A 89 -21.74 -8.24 -26.07
C ALA A 89 -22.27 -7.11 -26.97
N ALA A 90 -22.97 -6.13 -26.39
CA ALA A 90 -23.48 -4.98 -27.13
C ALA A 90 -22.37 -4.18 -27.83
N LYS A 91 -21.21 -4.01 -27.18
CA LYS A 91 -20.05 -3.34 -27.79
C LYS A 91 -19.47 -4.16 -28.95
N LEU A 92 -19.34 -5.48 -28.78
CA LEU A 92 -18.72 -6.38 -29.76
C LEU A 92 -19.56 -6.64 -31.01
N GLN A 93 -20.89 -6.50 -30.92
CA GLN A 93 -21.81 -6.85 -32.00
C GLN A 93 -22.19 -5.66 -32.90
N GLY A 94 -21.87 -4.43 -32.49
CA GLY A 94 -22.32 -3.21 -33.17
C GLY A 94 -21.27 -2.56 -34.06
N TYR A 95 -21.74 -1.77 -35.04
CA TYR A 95 -20.91 -0.81 -35.75
C TYR A 95 -20.94 0.54 -35.02
N HIS A 96 -19.78 1.16 -34.84
CA HIS A 96 -19.71 2.54 -34.35
C HIS A 96 -18.40 3.20 -34.78
N TRP A 97 -18.37 4.54 -34.76
CA TRP A 97 -17.16 5.31 -35.04
C TRP A 97 -16.33 5.47 -33.76
N ILE A 98 -15.01 5.24 -33.86
CA ILE A 98 -14.07 5.42 -32.74
C ILE A 98 -13.55 6.87 -32.73
N ASP A 99 -13.18 7.42 -33.89
CA ASP A 99 -12.56 8.75 -34.01
C ASP A 99 -13.27 9.66 -35.03
N GLY A 100 -14.59 9.53 -35.09
CA GLY A 100 -15.43 10.27 -36.03
C GLY A 100 -15.52 9.62 -37.42
N PRO A 101 -16.44 10.13 -38.26
CA PRO A 101 -16.74 9.58 -39.57
C PRO A 101 -15.51 9.64 -40.49
N GLY A 102 -15.18 8.50 -41.11
CA GLY A 102 -14.11 8.38 -42.11
C GLY A 102 -12.71 8.09 -41.56
N ARG A 103 -12.49 8.01 -40.24
CA ARG A 103 -11.18 7.67 -39.65
C ARG A 103 -11.07 6.21 -39.26
N ARG A 104 -11.64 5.84 -38.11
CA ARG A 104 -11.60 4.47 -37.57
C ARG A 104 -13.00 4.07 -37.14
N ALA A 105 -13.47 2.96 -37.70
CA ALA A 105 -14.74 2.36 -37.35
C ALA A 105 -14.50 1.05 -36.60
N HIS A 106 -15.28 0.84 -35.55
CA HIS A 106 -15.48 -0.47 -34.96
C HIS A 106 -16.41 -1.29 -35.85
N ILE A 107 -15.99 -2.52 -36.15
CA ILE A 107 -16.80 -3.51 -36.85
C ILE A 107 -17.14 -4.64 -35.87
N PRO A 108 -18.29 -5.34 -36.03
CA PRO A 108 -18.63 -6.48 -35.21
C PRO A 108 -17.52 -7.54 -35.24
N ILE A 109 -17.25 -8.15 -34.09
CA ILE A 109 -16.12 -9.08 -33.95
C ILE A 109 -16.19 -10.26 -34.91
N ASP A 110 -17.40 -10.79 -35.18
CA ASP A 110 -17.59 -11.86 -36.16
C ASP A 110 -17.16 -11.44 -37.57
N ARG A 111 -17.43 -10.17 -37.92
CA ARG A 111 -17.01 -9.62 -39.21
C ARG A 111 -15.50 -9.40 -39.26
N ALA A 112 -14.91 -8.94 -38.16
CA ALA A 112 -13.45 -8.82 -38.05
C ALA A 112 -12.76 -10.18 -38.25
N MET A 113 -13.27 -11.23 -37.57
CA MET A 113 -12.74 -12.59 -37.71
C MET A 113 -12.86 -13.11 -39.14
N GLN A 114 -13.99 -12.89 -39.82
CA GLN A 114 -14.14 -13.27 -41.23
C GLN A 114 -13.13 -12.56 -42.14
N ILE A 115 -12.93 -11.25 -41.94
CA ILE A 115 -11.97 -10.48 -42.74
C ILE A 115 -10.55 -10.99 -42.49
N LEU A 116 -10.19 -11.27 -41.24
CA LEU A 116 -8.88 -11.82 -40.87
C LEU A 116 -8.67 -13.23 -41.42
N ALA A 117 -9.69 -14.08 -41.41
CA ALA A 117 -9.61 -15.43 -41.98
C ALA A 117 -9.34 -15.40 -43.49
N VAL A 118 -9.92 -14.43 -44.21
CA VAL A 118 -9.73 -14.28 -45.66
C VAL A 118 -8.42 -13.58 -46.01
N ARG A 119 -8.05 -12.52 -45.27
CA ARG A 119 -6.89 -11.68 -45.59
C ARG A 119 -5.59 -12.13 -44.93
N GLY A 120 -5.67 -13.05 -43.97
CA GLY A 120 -4.55 -13.40 -43.09
C GLY A 120 -4.24 -12.30 -42.07
N TRP A 121 -3.29 -12.57 -41.18
CA TRP A 121 -2.82 -11.58 -40.21
C TRP A 121 -1.97 -10.51 -40.93
N PRO A 122 -2.19 -9.21 -40.69
CA PRO A 122 -1.35 -8.18 -41.30
C PRO A 122 0.09 -8.33 -40.80
N ALA A 123 1.05 -8.39 -41.73
CA ALA A 123 2.47 -8.43 -41.41
C ALA A 123 2.89 -7.08 -40.81
N HIS A 124 2.92 -7.02 -39.47
CA HIS A 124 3.17 -5.85 -38.63
C HIS A 124 2.14 -4.71 -38.76
N PRO A 125 1.61 -4.20 -37.63
CA PRO A 125 0.97 -2.90 -37.67
C PRO A 125 2.06 -1.87 -37.98
N THR A 126 2.00 -1.23 -39.14
CA THR A 126 2.55 0.11 -39.31
C THR A 126 1.77 1.00 -38.34
N HIS A 127 2.29 1.12 -37.11
CA HIS A 127 1.89 2.19 -36.23
C HIS A 127 2.21 3.48 -37.00
N PRO A 128 1.22 4.33 -37.35
CA PRO A 128 1.55 5.64 -37.86
C PRO A 128 2.42 6.27 -36.79
N ALA A 129 3.68 6.55 -37.12
CA ALA A 129 4.63 7.14 -36.21
C ALA A 129 3.92 8.32 -35.53
N HIS A 130 3.74 8.23 -34.21
CA HIS A 130 3.39 9.39 -33.43
C HIS A 130 4.45 10.44 -33.80
N PRO A 131 4.08 11.62 -34.34
CA PRO A 131 5.06 12.66 -34.57
C PRO A 131 5.75 12.85 -33.22
N ALA A 132 7.07 12.68 -33.20
CA ALA A 132 7.84 12.86 -32.00
C ALA A 132 7.41 14.18 -31.35
N PRO A 133 7.17 14.23 -30.04
CA PRO A 133 6.95 15.50 -29.38
C PRO A 133 8.13 16.39 -29.76
N ASP A 134 7.81 17.54 -30.36
CA ASP A 134 8.74 18.63 -30.65
C ASP A 134 9.57 18.84 -29.39
N GLN A 135 10.78 18.29 -29.39
CA GLN A 135 11.73 18.51 -28.31
C GLN A 135 12.07 19.98 -28.44
N GLY A 136 11.48 20.74 -27.51
CA GLY A 136 11.45 22.18 -27.53
C GLY A 136 12.77 22.76 -28.01
N GLN A 137 12.65 23.73 -28.92
CA GLN A 137 13.67 24.73 -29.18
C GLN A 137 14.13 25.33 -27.85
N GLY A 138 15.13 24.69 -27.27
CA GLY A 138 15.89 25.10 -26.12
C GLY A 138 17.35 25.09 -26.54
N GLU A 139 17.95 26.27 -26.44
CA GLU A 139 19.38 26.54 -26.45
C GLU A 139 20.15 26.58 -27.78
N GLY A 140 20.47 27.82 -28.15
CA GLY A 140 21.58 28.19 -29.00
C GLY A 140 22.01 29.64 -28.76
N ALA A 141 22.00 30.10 -27.50
CA ALA A 141 22.73 31.29 -27.10
C ALA A 141 24.22 31.04 -27.34
N THR A 142 24.85 31.89 -28.15
CA THR A 142 26.32 31.93 -28.32
C THR A 142 26.71 33.32 -28.84
N PRO A 143 27.98 33.73 -28.63
CA PRO A 143 28.44 34.56 -27.51
C PRO A 143 28.46 36.07 -27.78
#